data_AF-A0A803R3T4-F1
#
_entry.id   AF-A0A803R3T4-F1
#
_cell.length_a   1.000
_cell.length_b   1.000
_cell.length_c   1.000
_cell.angle_alpha   90.00
_cell.angle_beta   90.00
_cell.angle_gamma   90.00
#
_symmetry.space_group_name_H-M   'P 1'
#
loop_
_entity.id
_entity.type
_entity.pdbx_description
1 polymer ?
#
loop_
_entity_poly.entity_id
_entity_poly.type
_entity_poly.pdbx_seq_one_letter_code
_entity_poly.pdbx_strand_id
1 'polypeptide(L)'
;MVEYFGEQLSGFAFTVNGWVQSYGSCCVKPPIIYGDVSRPKAMTVFWSSLAQSLTKRPMKGMLTGPVTILNWSFVRNDQPRSVTCYQIALAIKDEVEDLEKAVVCMTSTHQGSHLQKKSLTGSIRCLLSWRLTFCKCRSF
;
A
#
# COMPACT_ATOMS: atom_id res chain seq x y z
N MET A 1 -9.98 -1.82 4.29
CA MET A 1 -8.63 -1.97 3.66
C MET A 1 -8.00 -0.63 3.33
N VAL A 2 -8.68 0.29 2.63
CA VAL A 2 -8.11 1.61 2.28
C VAL A 2 -8.00 2.53 3.50
N GLU A 3 -9.01 2.53 4.38
CA GLU A 3 -9.00 3.40 5.58
C GLU A 3 -7.79 3.16 6.49
N TYR A 4 -7.44 1.89 6.75
CA TYR A 4 -6.27 1.53 7.57
C TYR A 4 -4.96 2.20 7.11
N PHE A 5 -4.73 2.23 5.79
CA PHE A 5 -3.55 2.89 5.24
C PHE A 5 -3.71 4.41 5.26
N GLY A 6 -4.88 4.93 4.90
CA GLY A 6 -5.12 6.37 4.89
C GLY A 6 -4.95 7.02 6.27
N GLU A 7 -5.30 6.35 7.37
CA GLU A 7 -5.13 6.89 8.73
C GLU A 7 -3.67 7.10 9.12
N GLN A 8 -2.76 6.39 8.47
CA GLN A 8 -1.32 6.42 8.74
C GLN A 8 -0.55 7.22 7.71
N LEU A 9 -1.21 7.68 6.64
CA LEU A 9 -0.64 8.50 5.58
C LEU A 9 -0.98 9.97 5.80
N SER A 10 0.00 10.84 5.59
CA SER A 10 -0.25 12.28 5.52
C SER A 10 -1.07 12.63 4.28
N GLY A 11 -1.81 13.74 4.33
CA GLY A 11 -2.64 14.19 3.20
C GLY A 11 -4.02 13.52 3.09
N PHE A 12 -4.36 12.63 4.03
CA PHE A 12 -5.67 12.00 4.15
C PHE A 12 -6.52 12.62 5.27
N ALA A 13 -7.81 12.76 5.01
CA ALA A 13 -8.83 13.15 5.97
C ALA A 13 -10.00 12.17 5.92
N PHE A 14 -10.68 12.01 7.06
CA PHE A 14 -11.78 11.08 7.23
C PHE A 14 -13.03 11.81 7.70
N THR A 15 -14.15 11.49 7.10
CA THR A 15 -15.46 11.97 7.55
C THR A 15 -16.01 11.03 8.62
N VAL A 16 -16.90 11.56 9.47
CA VAL A 16 -17.65 10.75 10.44
C VAL A 16 -18.93 10.19 9.79
N ASN A 17 -19.68 11.05 9.09
CA ASN A 17 -20.99 10.72 8.51
C ASN A 17 -21.05 10.87 6.98
N GLY A 18 -19.91 10.91 6.28
CA GLY A 18 -19.84 11.07 4.82
C GLY A 18 -20.10 9.75 4.06
N TRP A 19 -21.26 9.15 4.28
CA TRP A 19 -21.65 7.89 3.66
C TRP A 19 -22.09 8.08 2.20
N VAL A 20 -21.65 7.18 1.34
CA VAL A 20 -22.01 7.12 -0.08
C VAL A 20 -22.63 5.76 -0.35
N GLN A 21 -23.83 5.73 -0.92
CA GLN A 21 -24.48 4.48 -1.29
C GLN A 21 -23.69 3.81 -2.42
N SER A 22 -23.37 2.53 -2.25
CA SER A 22 -22.69 1.74 -3.28
C SER A 22 -23.68 0.89 -4.07
N TYR A 23 -24.44 0.03 -3.39
CA TYR A 23 -25.50 -0.76 -3.98
C TYR A 23 -26.48 -1.23 -2.89
N GLY A 24 -27.78 -1.28 -3.21
CA GLY A 24 -28.81 -1.70 -2.25
C GLY A 24 -28.74 -0.88 -0.94
N SER A 25 -28.66 -1.56 0.20
CA SER A 25 -28.45 -0.95 1.52
C SER A 25 -26.98 -0.79 1.92
N CYS A 26 -26.03 -1.20 1.07
CA CYS A 26 -24.61 -1.11 1.35
C CYS A 26 -24.08 0.30 1.05
N CYS A 27 -23.53 0.94 2.08
CA CYS A 27 -22.86 2.24 1.97
C CYS A 27 -21.37 2.10 2.24
N VAL A 28 -20.58 2.94 1.59
CA VAL A 28 -19.14 3.08 1.80
C VAL A 28 -18.84 4.47 2.33
N LYS A 29 -17.73 4.62 3.03
CA LYS A 29 -17.24 5.90 3.53
C LYS A 29 -15.87 6.18 2.92
N PRO A 30 -15.80 6.80 1.72
CA PRO A 30 -14.53 7.02 1.07
C PRO A 30 -13.69 8.04 1.85
N PRO A 31 -12.39 7.77 2.09
CA PRO A 31 -11.49 8.78 2.64
C PRO A 31 -11.24 9.91 1.64
N ILE A 32 -10.84 11.06 2.14
CA ILE A 32 -10.59 12.28 1.35
C ILE A 32 -9.08 12.52 1.29
N ILE A 33 -8.53 12.63 0.08
CA ILE A 33 -7.14 13.06 -0.14
C ILE A 33 -7.17 14.55 -0.40
N TYR A 34 -6.72 15.35 0.55
CA TYR A 34 -6.74 16.82 0.46
C TYR A 34 -5.36 17.42 0.19
N GLY A 35 -4.29 16.68 0.46
CA GLY A 35 -2.91 17.19 0.43
C GLY A 35 -1.92 16.22 -0.20
N ASP A 36 -0.64 16.54 -0.08
CA ASP A 36 0.42 15.66 -0.56
C ASP A 36 0.57 14.44 0.34
N VAL A 37 0.71 13.27 -0.30
CA VAL A 37 0.74 11.99 0.41
C VAL A 37 2.17 11.58 0.75
N SER A 38 2.41 11.31 2.02
CA SER A 38 3.68 10.76 2.52
C SER A 38 3.47 9.81 3.68
N ARG A 39 4.38 8.86 3.84
CA ARG A 39 4.41 7.91 4.96
C ARG A 39 5.37 8.40 6.05
N PRO A 40 4.88 8.84 7.23
CA PRO A 40 5.74 9.28 8.32
C PRO A 40 6.33 8.11 9.12
N LYS A 41 5.62 6.97 9.22
CA LYS A 41 5.99 5.83 10.05
C LYS A 41 5.63 4.51 9.37
N ALA A 42 6.27 3.43 9.81
CA ALA A 42 5.93 2.09 9.36
C ALA A 42 4.54 1.64 9.82
N MET A 43 3.79 1.04 8.89
CA MET A 43 2.35 0.78 9.10
C MET A 43 2.03 -0.68 9.44
N THR A 44 2.64 -1.62 8.72
CA THR A 44 2.32 -3.05 8.75
C THR A 44 3.48 -3.92 9.21
N VAL A 45 4.68 -3.34 9.34
CA VAL A 45 5.91 -4.04 9.72
C VAL A 45 5.79 -4.72 11.08
N PHE A 46 5.24 -4.03 12.09
CA PHE A 46 5.06 -4.58 13.43
C PHE A 46 4.19 -5.85 13.41
N TRP A 47 2.99 -5.76 12.82
CA TRP A 47 2.05 -6.87 12.74
C TRP A 47 2.59 -8.04 11.91
N SER A 48 3.24 -7.74 10.78
CA SER A 48 3.82 -8.76 9.92
C SER A 48 4.96 -9.51 10.62
N SER A 49 5.79 -8.79 11.38
CA SER A 49 6.90 -9.38 12.15
C SER A 49 6.39 -10.24 13.30
N LEU A 50 5.36 -9.76 14.01
CA LEU A 50 4.71 -10.54 15.06
C LEU A 50 4.04 -11.81 14.50
N ALA A 51 3.35 -11.71 13.37
CA ALA A 51 2.71 -12.88 12.76
C ALA A 51 3.75 -13.91 12.28
N GLN A 52 4.86 -13.46 11.71
CA GLN A 52 5.94 -14.34 11.26
C GLN A 52 6.68 -15.01 12.41
N SER A 53 6.77 -14.40 13.60
CA SER A 53 7.42 -15.03 14.76
C SER A 53 6.62 -16.19 15.35
N LEU A 54 5.30 -16.23 15.13
CA LEU A 54 4.41 -17.28 15.62
C LEU A 54 4.38 -18.54 14.75
N THR A 55 4.99 -18.52 13.56
CA THR A 55 4.96 -19.65 12.62
C THR A 55 6.28 -19.84 11.90
N LYS A 56 6.64 -21.11 11.66
CA LYS A 56 7.80 -21.49 10.85
C LYS A 56 7.53 -21.39 9.34
N ARG A 57 6.27 -21.24 8.94
CA ARG A 57 5.89 -21.12 7.52
C ARG A 57 6.03 -19.66 7.08
N PRO A 58 6.43 -19.41 5.82
CA PRO A 58 6.54 -18.05 5.31
C PRO A 58 5.16 -17.39 5.25
N MET A 59 5.04 -16.23 5.90
CA MET A 59 3.83 -15.40 5.92
C MET A 59 3.89 -14.33 4.83
N LYS A 60 2.72 -13.98 4.29
CA LYS A 60 2.59 -12.92 3.27
C LYS A 60 2.29 -11.59 3.95
N GLY A 61 3.05 -10.54 3.62
CA GLY A 61 2.69 -9.17 3.96
C GLY A 61 1.49 -8.69 3.14
N MET A 62 0.58 -7.95 3.76
CA MET A 62 -0.62 -7.43 3.11
C MET A 62 -0.54 -5.91 2.93
N LEU A 63 -0.58 -5.45 1.69
CA LEU A 63 -0.60 -4.04 1.32
C LEU A 63 -1.71 -3.79 0.30
N THR A 64 -2.25 -2.57 0.30
CA THR A 64 -3.21 -2.12 -0.72
C THR A 64 -2.48 -1.33 -1.79
N GLY A 65 -2.71 -1.63 -3.07
CA GLY A 65 -2.04 -0.95 -4.18
C GLY A 65 -2.45 0.54 -4.32
N PRO A 66 -1.57 1.39 -4.89
CA PRO A 66 -1.80 2.84 -4.96
C PRO A 66 -3.04 3.22 -5.77
N VAL A 67 -3.31 2.49 -6.86
CA VAL A 67 -4.48 2.71 -7.72
C VAL A 67 -5.79 2.43 -6.98
N THR A 68 -5.80 1.38 -6.17
CA THR A 68 -6.99 1.02 -5.38
C THR A 68 -7.26 2.06 -4.30
N ILE A 69 -6.22 2.53 -3.61
CA ILE A 69 -6.34 3.62 -2.64
C ILE A 69 -6.90 4.87 -3.34
N LEU A 70 -6.34 5.24 -4.49
CA LEU A 70 -6.79 6.42 -5.26
C LEU A 70 -8.26 6.30 -5.70
N ASN A 71 -8.67 5.15 -6.24
CA ASN A 71 -10.00 4.98 -6.81
C ASN A 71 -11.11 4.89 -5.76
N TRP A 72 -10.78 4.43 -4.56
CA TRP A 72 -11.73 4.30 -3.45
C TRP A 72 -11.69 5.51 -2.51
N SER A 73 -10.98 6.57 -2.89
CA SER A 73 -10.90 7.84 -2.15
C SER A 73 -11.51 8.98 -2.96
N PHE A 74 -12.01 10.00 -2.27
CA PHE A 74 -12.28 11.30 -2.87
C PHE A 74 -10.95 12.04 -3.05
N VAL A 75 -10.53 12.20 -4.30
CA VAL A 75 -9.23 12.78 -4.65
C VAL A 75 -9.35 14.29 -4.83
N ARG A 76 -8.38 15.06 -4.33
CA ARG A 76 -8.18 16.49 -4.66
C ARG A 76 -8.22 16.74 -6.18
N ASN A 77 -8.78 17.89 -6.56
CA ASN A 77 -9.07 18.25 -7.96
C ASN A 77 -8.13 19.31 -8.54
N ASP A 78 -7.12 19.73 -7.80
CA ASP A 78 -6.15 20.77 -8.13
C ASP A 78 -4.93 20.25 -8.91
N GLN A 79 -4.70 18.94 -8.92
CA GLN A 79 -3.62 18.30 -9.67
C GLN A 79 -4.09 17.03 -10.42
N PRO A 80 -3.36 16.58 -11.45
CA PRO A 80 -3.69 15.35 -12.15
C PRO A 80 -3.68 14.12 -11.21
N ARG A 81 -4.65 13.22 -11.40
CA ARG A 81 -4.76 11.96 -10.64
C ARG A 81 -3.47 11.12 -10.64
N SER A 82 -2.69 11.20 -11.72
CA SER A 82 -1.40 10.52 -11.86
C SER A 82 -0.36 11.00 -10.84
N VAL A 83 -0.33 12.29 -10.53
CA VAL A 83 0.61 12.88 -9.55
C VAL A 83 0.29 12.36 -8.15
N THR A 84 -0.99 12.41 -7.75
CA THR A 84 -1.43 11.85 -6.46
C THR A 84 -1.17 10.35 -6.38
N CYS A 85 -1.45 9.61 -7.46
CA CYS A 85 -1.18 8.16 -7.51
C CYS A 85 0.31 7.86 -7.33
N TYR A 86 1.18 8.69 -7.88
CA TYR A 86 2.63 8.54 -7.77
C TYR A 86 3.11 8.78 -6.34
N GLN A 87 2.59 9.80 -5.65
CA GLN A 87 2.89 10.04 -4.23
C GLN A 87 2.49 8.84 -3.35
N ILE A 88 1.30 8.28 -3.58
CA ILE A 88 0.84 7.07 -2.87
C ILE A 88 1.76 5.88 -3.19
N ALA A 89 2.19 5.73 -4.45
CA ALA A 89 3.10 4.66 -4.86
C ALA A 89 4.48 4.77 -4.17
N LEU A 90 5.01 5.98 -4.00
CA LEU A 90 6.24 6.22 -3.23
C LEU A 90 6.06 5.81 -1.76
N ALA A 91 4.95 6.21 -1.12
CA ALA A 91 4.67 5.84 0.26
C ALA A 91 4.56 4.32 0.46
N ILE A 92 3.96 3.60 -0.50
CA ILE A 92 3.87 2.14 -0.45
C ILE A 92 5.23 1.48 -0.73
N LYS A 93 6.03 2.05 -1.62
CA LYS A 93 7.39 1.56 -1.92
C LYS A 93 8.23 1.52 -0.65
N ASP A 94 8.20 2.56 0.17
CA ASP A 94 8.95 2.61 1.42
C ASP A 94 8.48 1.53 2.42
N GLU A 95 7.17 1.27 2.48
CA GLU A 95 6.61 0.20 3.32
C GLU A 95 7.02 -1.19 2.83
N VAL A 96 7.06 -1.42 1.51
CA VAL A 96 7.56 -2.65 0.91
C VAL A 96 9.03 -2.88 1.27
N GLU A 97 9.87 -1.87 1.15
CA GLU A 97 11.30 -1.97 1.48
C GLU A 97 11.52 -2.29 2.97
N ASP A 98 10.71 -1.72 3.86
CA ASP A 98 10.82 -2.01 5.30
C ASP A 98 10.33 -3.42 5.65
N LEU A 99 9.30 -3.92 4.97
CA LEU A 99 8.88 -5.32 5.09
C LEU A 99 9.96 -6.28 4.60
N GLU A 100 10.63 -5.97 3.49
CA GLU A 100 11.77 -6.77 3.02
C GLU A 100 12.90 -6.81 4.05
N LYS A 101 13.28 -5.66 4.64
CA LYS A 101 14.30 -5.60 5.69
C LYS A 101 13.92 -6.40 6.93
N ALA A 102 12.66 -6.31 7.36
CA ALA A 102 12.16 -7.06 8.52
C ALA A 102 12.22 -8.59 8.29
N VAL A 103 11.87 -9.05 7.09
CA VAL A 103 11.95 -10.48 6.72
C VAL A 103 13.39 -10.98 6.63
N VAL A 104 14.31 -10.18 6.09
CA VAL A 104 15.74 -10.54 6.05
C VAL A 104 16.33 -10.62 7.45
N CYS A 105 15.96 -9.70 8.35
CA CYS A 105 16.38 -9.74 9.76
C CYS A 105 15.89 -11.02 10.46
N MET A 106 14.61 -11.39 10.29
CA MET A 106 14.00 -12.59 10.89
C MET A 106 14.60 -13.90 10.35
N THR A 107 15.05 -13.93 9.10
CA THR A 107 15.72 -15.12 8.53
C THR A 107 17.20 -15.21 8.90
N SER A 108 17.88 -14.09 9.19
CA SER A 108 19.30 -14.09 9.53
C SER A 108 19.62 -14.66 10.93
N THR A 109 18.67 -14.61 11.88
CA THR A 109 18.80 -15.23 13.20
C THR A 109 18.58 -16.74 13.20
N HIS A 110 18.03 -17.30 12.12
CA HIS A 110 17.80 -18.75 11.97
C HIS A 110 18.33 -19.23 10.62
N GLN A 111 19.48 -19.91 10.64
CA GLN A 111 20.11 -20.54 9.47
C GLN A 111 19.11 -21.14 8.48
N GLY A 112 19.19 -20.68 7.22
CA GLY A 112 18.81 -21.46 6.04
C GLY A 112 17.44 -21.14 5.44
N SER A 113 17.39 -20.18 4.49
CA SER A 113 16.49 -20.32 3.32
C SER A 113 16.93 -19.44 2.15
N HIS A 114 17.83 -19.99 1.32
CA HIS A 114 18.29 -19.44 0.05
C HIS A 114 17.18 -19.29 -1.04
N LEU A 115 15.91 -19.63 -0.73
CA LEU A 115 14.82 -19.77 -1.70
C LEU A 115 13.83 -18.58 -1.77
N GLN A 116 13.94 -17.58 -0.88
CA GLN A 116 12.90 -16.56 -0.73
C GLN A 116 13.04 -15.32 -1.63
N LYS A 117 14.12 -15.19 -2.41
CA LYS A 117 14.26 -14.05 -3.34
C LYS A 117 13.31 -14.11 -4.54
N LYS A 118 12.66 -15.24 -4.86
CA LYS A 118 11.83 -15.37 -6.09
C LYS A 118 10.36 -14.97 -5.94
N SER A 119 9.75 -15.05 -4.75
CA SER A 119 8.30 -14.79 -4.62
C SER A 119 7.96 -13.33 -4.28
N LEU A 120 8.78 -12.66 -3.48
CA LEU A 120 8.61 -11.23 -3.16
C LEU A 120 9.05 -10.34 -4.33
N THR A 121 10.15 -10.68 -5.02
CA THR A 121 10.59 -9.93 -6.21
C THR A 121 9.62 -10.03 -7.38
N GLY A 122 8.80 -11.08 -7.51
CA GLY A 122 7.79 -11.17 -8.58
C GLY A 122 6.71 -10.08 -8.47
N SER A 123 6.24 -9.82 -7.25
CA SER A 123 5.21 -8.80 -6.99
C SER A 123 5.80 -7.38 -6.94
N ILE A 124 7.02 -7.25 -6.40
CA ILE A 124 7.72 -5.96 -6.28
C ILE A 124 8.33 -5.51 -7.61
N ARG A 125 8.76 -6.44 -8.46
CA ARG A 125 9.11 -6.14 -9.86
C ARG A 125 7.89 -5.74 -10.68
N CYS A 126 6.67 -6.12 -10.30
CA CYS A 126 5.45 -5.59 -10.90
C CYS A 126 5.25 -4.09 -10.54
N LEU A 127 5.56 -3.70 -9.30
CA LEU A 127 5.60 -2.30 -8.85
C LEU A 127 6.74 -1.48 -9.48
N LEU A 128 7.89 -2.09 -9.80
CA LEU A 128 9.00 -1.43 -10.53
C LEU A 128 8.87 -1.51 -12.07
N SER A 129 8.14 -2.49 -12.61
CA SER A 129 7.78 -2.61 -14.04
C SER A 129 6.81 -1.51 -14.48
N TRP A 130 6.21 -0.78 -13.53
CA TRP A 130 5.44 0.45 -13.79
C TRP A 130 6.20 1.52 -14.57
N ARG A 131 7.55 1.46 -14.65
CA ARG A 131 8.32 2.35 -15.53
C ARG A 131 8.04 2.11 -17.03
N LEU A 132 7.43 0.99 -17.42
CA LEU A 132 7.12 0.64 -18.81
C LEU A 132 5.61 0.66 -19.13
N THR A 133 4.73 0.57 -18.14
CA THR A 133 3.26 0.55 -18.37
C THR A 133 2.64 1.95 -18.47
N PHE A 134 3.38 3.02 -18.15
CA PHE A 134 2.91 4.41 -18.31
C PHE A 134 2.73 4.82 -19.77
N CYS A 135 3.23 4.04 -20.74
CA CYS A 135 3.04 4.32 -22.16
C CYS A 135 1.67 3.87 -22.72
N LYS A 136 0.76 3.32 -21.89
CA LYS A 136 -0.58 2.87 -22.33
C LYS A 136 -1.79 3.45 -21.57
N CYS A 137 -1.59 4.41 -20.66
CA CYS A 137 -2.68 5.21 -20.09
C CYS A 137 -2.86 6.56 -20.82
N ARG A 138 -2.85 6.52 -22.15
CA ARG A 138 -3.46 7.54 -23.02
C ARG A 138 -4.76 6.89 -23.50
N SER A 139 -5.90 7.55 -23.27
CA SER A 139 -7.29 7.06 -23.46
C SER A 139 -7.95 6.50 -22.20
N PHE A 140 -8.28 7.39 -21.26
CA PHE A 140 -9.65 7.62 -20.78
C PHE A 140 -9.68 8.97 -20.05
#